data_AF-A0A4Q2VR01-F1
#
_entry.id   AF-A0A4Q2VR01-F1
#
_cell.length_a   1.000
_cell.length_b   1.000
_cell.length_c   1.000
_cell.angle_alpha   90.00
_cell.angle_beta   90.00
_cell.angle_gamma   90.00
#
_symmetry.space_group_name_H-M   'P 1'
#
loop_
_entity.id
_entity.type
_entity.pdbx_description
1 polymer ?
#
loop_
_entity_poly.entity_id
_entity_poly.type
_entity_poly.pdbx_seq_one_letter_code
_entity_poly.pdbx_strand_id
1 'polypeptide(L)'
;MIPLEDRLRMQKARESGEFTDFAFVCEGQTINVHKIIICGQSTVFQRACTGEFKVPLAAKYTFMPADKVQEASSGIYDMKRSSP
;
A
#
# COMPACT_ATOMS: atom_id res chain seq x y z
N MET A 1 -2.58 20.07 19.52
CA MET A 1 -2.49 20.70 18.19
C MET A 1 -1.10 20.42 17.64
N ILE A 2 -0.98 20.01 16.38
CA ILE A 2 0.34 19.81 15.74
C ILE A 2 0.89 21.18 15.32
N PRO A 3 2.12 21.56 15.69
CA PRO A 3 2.75 22.81 15.26
C PRO A 3 2.77 22.97 13.74
N LEU A 4 2.70 24.22 13.25
CA LEU A 4 2.69 24.51 11.81
C LEU A 4 3.98 24.01 11.12
N GLU A 5 5.11 24.12 11.80
CA GLU A 5 6.40 23.64 11.30
C GLU A 5 6.39 22.13 11.04
N ASP A 6 5.77 21.34 11.91
CA ASP A 6 5.73 19.89 11.77
C ASP A 6 4.80 19.48 10.63
N ARG A 7 3.68 20.18 10.45
CA ARG A 7 2.81 19.98 9.28
C ARG A 7 3.54 20.27 7.98
N LEU A 8 4.34 21.34 7.94
CA LEU A 8 5.14 21.69 6.76
C LEU A 8 6.24 20.65 6.50
N ARG A 9 6.92 20.15 7.54
CA ARG A 9 7.89 19.05 7.41
C ARG A 9 7.24 17.80 6.82
N MET A 10 6.08 17.40 7.34
CA MET A 10 5.36 16.24 6.83
C MET A 10 4.90 16.42 5.38
N GLN A 11 4.46 17.62 5.00
CA GLN A 11 4.11 17.92 3.61
C GLN A 11 5.31 17.79 2.68
N LYS A 12 6.47 18.34 3.07
CA LYS A 12 7.71 18.22 2.28
C LYS A 12 8.18 16.78 2.14
N ALA A 13 8.13 15.99 3.21
CA ALA A 13 8.48 14.56 3.15
C ALA A 13 7.56 13.79 2.19
N ARG A 14 6.27 14.12 2.17
CA ARG A 14 5.30 13.54 1.22
C ARG A 14 5.59 13.91 -0.23
N GLU A 15 5.94 15.17 -0.50
CA GLU A 15 6.19 15.69 -1.85
C GLU A 15 7.55 15.22 -2.40
N SER A 16 8.58 15.12 -1.55
CA SER A 16 9.92 14.67 -1.93
C SER A 16 10.06 13.14 -2.00
N GLY A 17 9.19 12.40 -1.31
CA GLY A 17 9.32 10.96 -1.13
C GLY A 17 10.34 10.55 -0.05
N GLU A 18 10.83 11.50 0.75
CA GLU A 18 11.68 11.15 1.90
C GLU A 18 10.91 10.31 2.92
N PHE A 19 11.55 9.28 3.48
CA PHE A 19 10.97 8.40 4.50
C PHE A 19 9.77 7.55 4.05
N THR A 20 9.56 7.34 2.75
CA THR A 20 8.55 6.39 2.28
C THR A 20 8.91 4.96 2.72
N ASP A 21 7.92 4.25 3.24
CA ASP A 21 8.05 2.91 3.84
C ASP A 21 7.03 1.91 3.24
N PHE A 22 6.36 2.30 2.16
CA PHE A 22 5.41 1.50 1.40
C PHE A 22 5.41 1.87 -0.08
N ALA A 23 4.95 0.97 -0.94
CA ALA A 23 4.81 1.25 -2.36
C ALA A 23 3.54 0.62 -2.94
N PHE A 24 2.85 1.39 -3.79
CA PHE A 24 1.84 0.86 -4.70
C PHE A 24 2.53 0.47 -6.00
N VAL A 25 2.32 -0.76 -6.44
CA VAL A 25 2.73 -1.19 -7.78
C VAL A 25 1.47 -1.33 -8.61
N CYS A 26 1.44 -0.70 -9.77
CA CYS A 26 0.32 -0.75 -10.69
C CYS A 26 0.88 -0.78 -12.10
N GLU A 27 0.64 -1.88 -12.83
CA GLU A 27 1.03 -2.01 -14.25
C GLU A 27 2.52 -1.70 -14.51
N GLY A 28 3.40 -2.06 -13.58
CA GLY A 28 4.85 -1.80 -13.67
C GLY A 28 5.29 -0.42 -13.22
N GLN A 29 4.35 0.49 -12.90
CA GLN A 29 4.65 1.74 -12.22
C GLN A 29 4.68 1.53 -10.71
N THR A 30 5.73 2.06 -10.06
CA THR A 30 5.86 2.04 -8.60
C THR A 30 5.66 3.45 -8.05
N ILE A 31 4.78 3.58 -7.05
CA ILE A 31 4.48 4.83 -6.36
C ILE A 31 4.84 4.63 -4.89
N ASN A 32 5.94 5.26 -4.46
CA ASN A 32 6.38 5.22 -3.06
C ASN A 32 5.51 6.15 -2.20
N VAL A 33 5.04 5.65 -1.06
CA VAL A 33 4.13 6.34 -0.15
C VAL A 33 4.47 6.05 1.32
N HIS A 34 3.89 6.81 2.23
CA HIS A 34 4.05 6.64 3.68
C HIS A 34 2.88 5.88 4.28
N LYS A 35 3.14 4.75 4.97
CA LYS A 35 2.12 3.91 5.64
C LYS A 35 1.23 4.72 6.55
N ILE A 36 1.82 5.60 7.36
CA ILE A 36 1.08 6.42 8.33
C ILE A 36 0.03 7.31 7.66
N ILE A 37 0.32 7.83 6.47
CA ILE A 37 -0.62 8.65 5.71
C ILE A 37 -1.74 7.76 5.16
N ILE A 38 -1.39 6.70 4.41
CA ILE A 38 -2.40 5.86 3.75
C ILE A 38 -3.30 5.11 4.74
N CYS A 39 -2.75 4.59 5.85
CA CYS A 39 -3.50 3.87 6.86
C CYS A 39 -4.39 4.82 7.68
N GLY A 40 -3.95 6.07 7.89
CA GLY A 40 -4.78 7.09 8.53
C GLY A 40 -5.93 7.57 7.65
N GLN A 41 -5.81 7.46 6.33
CA GLN A 41 -6.83 7.90 5.37
C GLN A 41 -7.77 6.79 4.90
N SER A 42 -7.40 5.51 5.08
CA SER A 42 -8.17 4.37 4.59
C SER A 42 -8.10 3.19 5.54
N THR A 43 -9.26 2.77 6.03
CA THR A 43 -9.40 1.56 6.86
C THR A 43 -9.07 0.28 6.11
N VAL A 44 -9.17 0.29 4.77
CA VAL A 44 -8.73 -0.83 3.92
C VAL A 44 -7.22 -0.98 3.99
N PHE A 45 -6.47 0.10 3.75
CA PHE A 45 -5.01 0.06 3.82
C PHE A 45 -4.51 -0.16 5.24
N GLN A 46 -5.20 0.39 6.24
CA GLN A 46 -4.92 0.11 7.64
C GLN A 46 -4.99 -1.40 7.92
N ARG A 47 -6.13 -2.04 7.62
CA ARG A 47 -6.31 -3.48 7.83
C ARG A 47 -5.37 -4.34 6.99
N ALA A 48 -5.06 -3.91 5.77
CA ALA A 48 -4.09 -4.57 4.91
C ALA A 48 -2.67 -4.50 5.50
N CYS A 49 -2.28 -3.38 6.10
CA CYS A 49 -0.97 -3.20 6.71
C CYS A 49 -0.86 -3.80 8.13
N THR A 50 -1.98 -3.95 8.86
CA THR A 50 -2.00 -4.49 10.24
C THR A 50 -2.41 -5.96 10.33
N GLY A 51 -2.61 -6.64 9.19
CA GLY A 51 -2.77 -8.11 9.14
C GLY A 51 -4.21 -8.64 9.34
N GLU A 52 -5.23 -7.78 9.37
CA GLU A 52 -6.64 -8.22 9.49
C GLU A 52 -7.34 -8.40 8.14
N PHE A 53 -6.65 -8.11 7.03
CA PHE A 53 -7.21 -8.26 5.70
C PHE A 53 -7.14 -9.73 5.22
N LYS A 54 -8.10 -10.54 5.68
CA LYS A 54 -8.39 -11.86 5.10
C LYS A 54 -9.11 -11.67 3.77
N VAL A 55 -8.37 -11.53 2.67
CA VAL A 55 -8.96 -11.78 1.35
C VAL A 55 -9.30 -13.27 1.27
N PRO A 56 -10.57 -13.65 1.03
CA PRO A 56 -10.84 -14.97 0.50
C PRO A 56 -10.05 -15.06 -0.80
N LEU A 57 -9.27 -16.13 -0.95
CA LEU A 57 -8.63 -16.46 -2.22
C LEU A 57 -9.76 -16.84 -3.20
N ALA A 58 -10.47 -15.83 -3.71
CA ALA A 58 -11.55 -15.99 -4.65
C ALA A 58 -10.91 -16.44 -5.96
N ALA A 59 -11.02 -17.75 -6.19
CA ALA A 59 -11.08 -18.42 -7.49
C ALA A 59 -10.53 -17.63 -8.68
N LYS A 60 -9.30 -17.98 -9.07
CA LYS A 60 -8.80 -18.07 -10.46
C LYS A 60 -9.56 -17.24 -11.52
N TYR A 61 -8.96 -16.14 -11.96
CA TYR A 61 -8.63 -16.06 -13.39
C TYR A 61 -7.15 -16.45 -13.53
N THR A 62 -6.96 -17.70 -13.92
CA THR A 62 -5.76 -18.28 -14.53
C THR A 62 -5.25 -17.34 -15.64
N PHE A 63 -3.96 -16.99 -15.71
CA PHE A 63 -2.89 -17.89 -16.14
C PHE A 63 -1.87 -18.19 -15.01
N MET A 64 -1.63 -19.49 -14.82
CA MET A 64 -0.96 -20.21 -13.72
C MET A 64 0.57 -19.99 -13.63
N PRO A 65 1.32 -20.66 -12.72
CA PRO A 65 0.92 -21.54 -11.59
C PRO A 65 1.53 -21.16 -10.23
N ALA A 66 0.98 -21.86 -9.23
CA ALA A 66 1.55 -22.20 -7.93
C ALA A 66 3.01 -21.78 -7.72
N ASP A 67 3.23 -20.84 -6.83
CA ASP A 67 3.96 -21.07 -5.58
C ASP A 67 4.10 -19.76 -4.82
N LYS A 68 4.07 -19.90 -3.49
CA LYS A 68 4.41 -18.89 -2.47
C LYS A 68 3.25 -18.02 -1.97
N VAL A 69 2.83 -18.40 -0.75
CA VAL A 69 2.57 -17.51 0.38
C VAL A 69 3.01 -16.08 0.06
N GLN A 70 2.03 -15.20 -0.23
CA GLN A 70 2.32 -13.81 -0.52
C GLN A 70 2.53 -13.07 0.80
N GLU A 71 3.76 -13.29 1.29
CA GLU A 71 4.55 -12.57 2.28
C GLU A 71 3.82 -11.45 3.04
N ALA A 72 3.46 -11.77 4.29
CA ALA A 72 3.11 -10.81 5.34
C ALA A 72 4.28 -9.85 5.72
N SER A 73 5.32 -9.74 4.89
CA SER A 73 6.59 -9.07 5.21
C SER A 73 7.05 -8.03 4.18
N SER A 74 6.47 -7.96 2.97
CA SER A 74 7.12 -7.23 1.87
C SER A 74 6.61 -5.81 1.58
N GLY A 75 5.49 -5.37 2.15
CA GLY A 75 5.04 -3.97 2.04
C GLY A 75 4.72 -3.47 0.61
N ILE A 76 4.41 -4.37 -0.32
CA ILE A 76 4.05 -4.04 -1.71
C ILE A 76 2.65 -4.56 -2.02
N TYR A 77 1.79 -3.68 -2.57
CA TYR A 77 0.42 -4.02 -2.97
C TYR A 77 0.22 -3.76 -4.47
N ASP A 78 -0.23 -4.79 -5.21
CA ASP A 78 -0.50 -4.74 -6.66
C ASP A 78 -2.00 -4.57 -6.93
N MET A 79 -2.40 -3.47 -7.59
CA MET A 79 -3.79 -3.20 -7.95
C MET A 79 -4.03 -3.45 -9.44
N LYS A 80 -4.70 -4.55 -9.79
CA LYS A 80 -5.18 -4.80 -11.16
C LYS A 80 -6.60 -4.25 -11.34
N ARG A 81 -6.82 -3.49 -12.41
CA ARG A 81 -8.14 -2.98 -12.79
C ARG A 81 -8.99 -4.13 -13.35
N SER A 82 -10.21 -4.30 -12.84
CA SER A 82 -11.22 -5.12 -13.51
C SER A 82 -11.64 -4.40 -14.79
N SER A 83 -11.34 -4.98 -15.94
CA SER A 83 -11.92 -4.58 -17.23
C SER A 83 -13.46 -4.74 -17.21
N PRO A 84 -14.20 -3.91 -17.98
CA PRO A 84 -15.66 -3.86 -17.96
C PRO A 84 -16.34 -5.15 -18.43
#